data_AF-A0A2V8LR37-F1
#
_entry.id   AF-A0A2V8LR37-F1
#
_cell.length_a   1.000
_cell.length_b   1.000
_cell.length_c   1.000
_cell.angle_alpha   90.00
_cell.angle_beta   90.00
_cell.angle_gamma   90.00
#
_symmetry.space_group_name_H-M   'P 1'
#
loop_
_entity.id
_entity.type
_entity.pdbx_description
1 polymer ?
#
loop_
_entity_poly.entity_id
_entity_poly.type
_entity_poly.pdbx_seq_one_letter_code
_entity_poly.pdbx_strand_id
1 'polypeptide(L)'
;MRWKLLVLASVAAAVLGVGLWSLFAITVFGTAWELARHNLVFLMSPLLPLALIVYAGIFVYRHTARRRKTQALITIVVSLLIAPLIYLAASSLLPSRLHIPRTSEVRHAR
;
A
#
# COMPACT_ATOMS: atom_id res chain seq x y z
N MET A 1 -15.83 -22.49 -1.87
CA MET A 1 -14.77 -21.50 -2.16
C MET A 1 -14.22 -21.02 -0.83
N ARG A 2 -12.89 -21.01 -0.64
CA ARG A 2 -12.26 -20.61 0.62
C ARG A 2 -12.11 -19.09 0.69
N TRP A 3 -13.23 -18.37 0.72
CA TRP A 3 -13.28 -16.89 0.75
C TRP A 3 -12.47 -16.30 1.90
N LYS A 4 -12.43 -16.98 3.05
CA LYS A 4 -11.60 -16.59 4.21
C LYS A 4 -10.12 -16.40 3.85
N LEU A 5 -9.56 -17.28 3.01
CA LEU A 5 -8.14 -17.23 2.65
C LEU A 5 -7.84 -16.06 1.70
N LEU A 6 -8.78 -15.76 0.81
CA LEU A 6 -8.70 -14.61 -0.09
C LEU A 6 -8.70 -13.30 0.70
N VAL A 7 -9.68 -13.12 1.59
CA VAL A 7 -9.80 -11.89 2.39
C VAL A 7 -8.58 -11.71 3.29
N LEU A 8 -8.13 -12.78 3.96
CA LEU A 8 -6.95 -12.73 4.83
C LEU A 8 -5.69 -12.36 4.05
N ALA A 9 -5.48 -12.95 2.86
CA ALA A 9 -4.34 -12.63 2.02
C ALA A 9 -4.38 -11.18 1.51
N SER A 10 -5.56 -10.68 1.12
CA SER A 10 -5.69 -9.29 0.67
C SER A 10 -5.41 -8.28 1.78
N VAL A 11 -5.98 -8.51 2.96
CA VAL A 11 -5.75 -7.64 4.13
C VAL A 11 -4.27 -7.69 4.55
N ALA A 12 -3.68 -8.88 4.63
CA ALA A 12 -2.26 -9.02 4.98
C ALA A 12 -1.36 -8.31 3.96
N ALA A 13 -1.62 -8.46 2.66
CA ALA A 13 -0.85 -7.79 1.61
C ALA A 13 -0.94 -6.27 1.70
N ALA A 14 -2.14 -5.74 1.94
CA ALA A 14 -2.36 -4.31 2.05
C ALA A 14 -1.72 -3.72 3.32
N VAL A 15 -1.88 -4.39 4.47
CA VAL A 15 -1.28 -3.97 5.75
C VAL A 15 0.25 -4.03 5.68
N LEU A 16 0.82 -5.14 5.20
CA LEU A 16 2.28 -5.28 5.09
C LEU A 16 2.86 -4.35 4.04
N GLY A 17 2.21 -4.22 2.88
CA GLY A 17 2.66 -3.34 1.80
C GLY A 17 2.72 -1.88 2.24
N VAL A 18 1.60 -1.36 2.76
CA VAL A 18 1.52 0.04 3.20
C VAL A 18 2.33 0.25 4.47
N GLY A 19 2.26 -0.68 5.42
CA GLY A 19 2.98 -0.59 6.69
C GLY A 19 4.50 -0.55 6.49
N LEU A 20 5.05 -1.44 5.66
CA LEU A 20 6.49 -1.44 5.35
C LEU A 20 6.90 -0.19 4.58
N TRP A 21 6.08 0.27 3.63
CA TRP A 21 6.34 1.51 2.90
C TRP A 21 6.34 2.73 3.82
N SER A 22 5.35 2.86 4.70
CA SER A 22 5.27 3.95 5.68
C SER A 22 6.43 3.88 6.67
N LEU A 23 6.80 2.69 7.14
CA LEU A 23 7.95 2.51 8.02
C LEU A 23 9.23 2.96 7.32
N PHE A 24 9.46 2.54 6.08
CA PHE A 24 10.61 2.96 5.28
C PHE A 24 10.65 4.49 5.07
N ALA A 25 9.52 5.10 4.72
CA ALA A 25 9.43 6.55 4.55
C ALA A 25 9.78 7.29 5.84
N ILE A 26 9.33 6.80 6.99
CA ILE A 26 9.59 7.43 8.30
C ILE A 26 11.04 7.18 8.76
N THR A 27 11.58 5.98 8.61
CA THR A 27 12.92 5.65 9.13
C THR A 27 14.05 6.24 8.29
N VAL A 28 13.88 6.30 6.97
CA VAL A 28 14.93 6.80 6.06
C VAL A 28 14.81 8.30 5.82
N PHE A 29 13.59 8.82 5.64
CA PHE A 29 13.35 10.21 5.25
C PHE A 29 12.72 11.05 6.37
N GLY A 30 12.36 10.45 7.50
CA GLY A 30 11.72 11.13 8.64
C GLY A 30 10.25 11.47 8.43
N THR A 31 9.87 11.88 7.21
CA THR A 31 8.47 12.18 6.81
C THR A 31 8.21 11.80 5.35
N ALA A 32 6.94 11.53 5.03
CA ALA A 32 6.50 11.27 3.66
C ALA A 32 6.67 12.50 2.74
N TRP A 33 6.62 13.72 3.30
CA TRP A 33 6.91 14.95 2.56
C TRP A 33 8.37 15.02 2.10
N GLU A 34 9.32 14.64 2.95
CA GLU A 34 10.74 14.60 2.60
C GLU A 34 11.04 13.57 1.52
N LEU A 35 10.36 12.42 1.59
CA LEU A 35 10.39 11.41 0.53
C LEU A 35 9.81 11.96 -0.78
N ALA A 36 8.70 12.71 -0.73
CA ALA A 36 8.08 13.33 -1.91
C ALA A 36 8.98 14.37 -2.60
N ARG A 37 9.91 15.01 -1.88
CA ARG A 37 10.94 15.88 -2.49
C ARG A 37 11.93 15.10 -3.37
N HIS A 38 12.12 13.81 -3.10
CA HIS A 38 13.00 12.94 -3.88
C HIS A 38 12.21 12.26 -5.00
N ASN A 39 11.93 12.98 -6.10
CA ASN A 39 11.07 12.55 -7.21
C ASN A 39 11.28 11.10 -7.67
N LEU A 40 12.54 10.66 -7.82
CA LEU A 40 12.84 9.31 -8.32
C LEU A 40 12.56 8.23 -7.28
N VAL A 41 12.91 8.49 -6.01
CA VAL A 41 12.65 7.55 -4.91
C VAL A 41 11.16 7.47 -4.62
N PHE A 42 10.46 8.61 -4.60
CA PHE A 42 9.02 8.65 -4.43
C PHE A 42 8.29 7.88 -5.53
N LEU A 43 8.70 8.02 -6.79
CA LEU A 43 8.12 7.30 -7.92
C LEU A 43 8.37 5.78 -7.84
N MET A 44 9.54 5.37 -7.34
CA MET A 44 9.89 3.95 -7.19
C MET A 44 9.32 3.32 -5.92
N SER A 45 9.00 4.14 -4.91
CA SER A 45 8.55 3.66 -3.61
C SER A 45 7.28 2.78 -3.65
N PRO A 46 6.29 2.96 -4.55
CA PRO A 46 5.12 2.10 -4.65
C PRO A 46 5.43 0.71 -5.19
N LEU A 47 6.63 0.46 -5.75
CA LEU A 47 7.00 -0.88 -6.22
C LEU A 47 6.99 -1.89 -5.06
N LEU A 48 7.36 -1.46 -3.85
CA LEU A 48 7.37 -2.33 -2.67
C LEU A 48 5.96 -2.84 -2.31
N PRO A 49 4.94 -1.98 -2.09
CA PRO A 49 3.58 -2.45 -1.85
C PRO A 49 3.00 -3.20 -3.06
N LEU A 50 3.31 -2.80 -4.30
CA LEU A 50 2.85 -3.51 -5.49
C LEU A 50 3.41 -4.94 -5.58
N ALA A 51 4.70 -5.12 -5.30
CA ALA A 51 5.33 -6.44 -5.30
C ALA A 51 4.68 -7.38 -4.27
N LEU A 52 4.34 -6.87 -3.09
CA LEU A 52 3.65 -7.64 -2.05
C LEU A 52 2.21 -8.00 -2.44
N ILE A 53 1.49 -7.10 -3.10
CA ILE A 53 0.15 -7.37 -3.64
C ILE A 53 0.21 -8.48 -4.71
N VAL A 54 1.18 -8.42 -5.62
CA VAL A 54 1.40 -9.45 -6.65
C VAL A 54 1.75 -10.79 -6.00
N TYR A 55 2.67 -10.78 -5.02
CA TYR A 55 3.04 -11.99 -4.28
C TYR A 55 1.83 -12.62 -3.58
N ALA A 56 0.97 -11.83 -2.95
CA ALA A 56 -0.26 -12.31 -2.34
C ALA A 56 -1.22 -12.94 -3.38
N GLY A 57 -1.34 -12.33 -4.57
CA GLY A 57 -2.07 -12.91 -5.69
C GLY A 57 -1.52 -14.28 -6.12
N ILE A 58 -0.19 -14.41 -6.24
CA ILE A 58 0.50 -15.68 -6.56
C ILE A 58 0.28 -16.71 -5.44
N PHE A 59 0.35 -16.28 -4.19
CA PHE A 59 0.10 -17.14 -3.03
C PHE A 59 -1.33 -17.71 -3.07
N VAL A 60 -2.34 -16.87 -3.32
CA VAL A 60 -3.73 -17.32 -3.48
C VAL A 60 -3.88 -18.22 -4.70
N TYR A 61 -3.22 -17.91 -5.82
CA TYR A 61 -3.22 -18.76 -7.01
C TYR A 61 -2.68 -20.17 -6.72
N ARG A 62 -1.59 -20.27 -5.97
CA ARG A 62 -0.95 -21.56 -5.62
C ARG A 62 -1.78 -22.40 -4.63
N HIS A 63 -2.43 -21.77 -3.66
CA HIS A 63 -3.10 -22.47 -2.55
C HIS A 63 -4.60 -22.67 -2.74
N THR A 64 -5.17 -22.26 -3.89
CA THR A 64 -6.58 -22.46 -4.20
C THR A 64 -6.74 -23.54 -5.27
N ALA A 65 -7.69 -24.48 -5.07
CA ALA A 65 -7.86 -25.59 -6.00
C ALA A 65 -8.80 -25.26 -7.18
N ARG A 66 -9.87 -24.48 -6.95
CA ARG A 66 -10.96 -24.20 -7.90
C ARG A 66 -11.06 -22.70 -8.23
N ARG A 67 -11.10 -22.35 -9.52
CA ARG A 67 -11.10 -20.96 -10.07
C ARG A 67 -9.89 -20.11 -9.59
N ARG A 68 -8.69 -20.69 -9.67
CA ARG A 68 -7.43 -20.09 -9.18
C ARG A 68 -7.14 -18.70 -9.76
N LYS A 69 -7.35 -18.55 -11.07
CA LYS A 69 -7.14 -17.28 -11.79
C LYS A 69 -8.06 -16.17 -11.30
N THR A 70 -9.36 -16.45 -11.13
CA THR A 70 -10.31 -15.42 -10.66
C THR A 70 -10.06 -15.04 -9.22
N GLN A 71 -9.72 -16.00 -8.35
CA GLN A 71 -9.44 -15.71 -6.94
C GLN A 71 -8.16 -14.89 -6.76
N ALA A 72 -7.10 -15.19 -7.52
CA ALA A 72 -5.88 -14.38 -7.53
C ALA A 72 -6.15 -12.95 -8.04
N LEU A 73 -6.91 -12.80 -9.12
CA LEU A 73 -7.28 -11.50 -9.66
C LEU A 73 -8.10 -10.69 -8.65
N ILE A 74 -9.11 -11.29 -8.02
CA ILE A 74 -9.91 -10.63 -6.98
C ILE A 74 -9.01 -10.24 -5.81
N THR A 75 -8.07 -11.09 -5.40
CA THR A 75 -7.13 -10.77 -4.31
C THR A 75 -6.33 -9.51 -4.63
N ILE A 76 -5.75 -9.44 -5.83
CA ILE A 76 -4.96 -8.29 -6.30
C ILE A 76 -5.82 -7.03 -6.32
N VAL A 77 -7.01 -7.09 -6.94
CA VAL A 77 -7.92 -5.95 -7.04
C VAL A 77 -8.35 -5.46 -5.66
N VAL A 78 -8.77 -6.37 -4.77
CA VAL A 78 -9.18 -6.03 -3.41
C VAL A 78 -8.03 -5.43 -2.62
N SER A 79 -6.82 -5.99 -2.70
CA SER A 79 -5.64 -5.42 -2.03
C SER A 79 -5.31 -4.03 -2.57
N LEU A 80 -5.45 -3.80 -3.87
CA LEU A 80 -5.21 -2.50 -4.50
C LEU A 80 -6.24 -1.45 -4.05
N LEU A 81 -7.46 -1.85 -3.72
CA LEU A 81 -8.50 -0.98 -3.16
C LEU A 81 -8.30 -0.73 -1.66
N ILE A 82 -7.85 -1.74 -0.90
CA ILE A 82 -7.65 -1.62 0.55
C ILE A 82 -6.37 -0.82 0.86
N ALA A 83 -5.30 -0.98 0.09
CA ALA A 83 -4.02 -0.28 0.31
C ALA A 83 -4.16 1.25 0.44
N PRO A 84 -4.83 1.98 -0.48
CA PRO A 84 -5.01 3.43 -0.34
C PRO A 84 -5.88 3.78 0.88
N LEU A 85 -6.88 2.96 1.22
CA LEU A 85 -7.69 3.17 2.43
C LEU A 85 -6.85 3.08 3.71
N ILE A 86 -5.95 2.08 3.78
CA ILE A 86 -5.02 1.93 4.91
C ILE A 86 -4.06 3.11 4.95
N TYR A 87 -3.55 3.57 3.81
CA TYR A 87 -2.67 4.75 3.77
C TYR A 87 -3.39 6.02 4.24
N LEU A 88 -4.63 6.22 3.81
CA LEU A 88 -5.45 7.35 4.27
C LEU A 88 -5.71 7.29 5.77
N ALA A 89 -6.01 6.10 6.30
CA ALA A 89 -6.16 5.89 7.75
C ALA A 89 -4.84 6.13 8.50
N ALA A 90 -3.70 5.67 7.97
CA ALA A 90 -2.40 5.91 8.57
C ALA A 90 -2.02 7.40 8.56
N SER A 91 -2.31 8.10 7.47
CA SER A 91 -2.03 9.54 7.36
C SER A 91 -2.93 10.41 8.22
N SER A 92 -4.17 9.98 8.51
CA SER A 92 -5.03 10.66 9.50
C SER A 92 -4.59 10.42 10.94
N LEU A 93 -4.02 9.25 11.25
CA LEU A 93 -3.49 8.93 12.59
C LEU A 93 -2.13 9.59 12.86
N LEU A 94 -1.28 9.73 11.83
CA LEU A 94 0.08 10.28 11.93
C LEU A 94 0.27 11.47 10.97
N PRO A 95 -0.50 12.56 11.12
CA PRO A 95 -0.47 13.68 10.19
C PRO A 95 0.91 14.34 10.12
N SER A 96 1.60 14.46 11.25
CA SER A 96 2.94 15.09 11.31
C SER A 96 4.04 14.31 10.57
N ARG A 97 3.80 13.05 10.19
CA ARG A 97 4.82 12.18 9.58
C ARG A 97 4.44 11.72 8.18
N LEU A 98 3.16 11.49 7.91
CA LEU A 98 2.70 10.88 6.66
C LEU A 98 1.86 11.83 5.79
N HIS A 99 1.51 13.02 6.28
CA HIS A 99 0.80 13.99 5.46
C HIS A 99 1.72 14.59 4.40
N ILE A 100 1.29 14.53 3.14
CA ILE A 100 1.95 15.18 2.00
C ILE A 100 1.08 16.40 1.65
N PRO A 101 1.50 17.63 2.00
CA PRO A 101 0.73 18.82 1.73
C PRO A 101 0.48 19.00 0.23
N ARG A 102 -0.72 19.47 -0.11
CA ARG A 102 -1.09 19.72 -1.50
C ARG A 102 -0.39 20.98 -1.99
N THR A 103 -0.08 21.03 -3.29
CA THR A 103 0.53 22.21 -3.92
C THR A 103 -0.28 23.50 -3.71
N SER A 104 -1.60 23.39 -3.55
CA SER A 104 -2.49 24.50 -3.17
C SER A 104 -2.24 25.03 -1.75
N GLU A 105 -1.98 24.15 -0.79
CA GLU A 105 -1.74 24.53 0.62
C GLU A 105 -0.39 25.23 0.78
N VAL A 106 0.63 24.75 0.07
CA VAL A 106 1.97 25.37 0.05
C VAL A 106 1.93 26.79 -0.54
N ARG A 107 1.04 27.04 -1.51
CA ARG A 107 0.87 28.37 -2.12
C ARG A 107 0.19 29.37 -1.17
N HIS A 108 -0.70 28.91 -0.28
CA HIS A 108 -1.41 29.77 0.66
C HIS A 108 -0.63 30.04 1.97
N ALA A 109 0.39 29.24 2.26
CA ALA A 109 1.25 29.40 3.44
C ALA A 109 2.45 30.35 3.22
N ARG A 110 2.59 30.93 2.02
CA ARG A 110 3.72 31.75 1.59
C ARG A 110 3.28 33.18 1.33
#